data_AF-A0A2A9CJN9-F1
#
_entry.id   AF-A0A2A9CJN9-F1
#
_cell.length_a   1.000
_cell.length_b   1.000
_cell.length_c   1.000
_cell.angle_alpha   90.00
_cell.angle_beta   90.00
_cell.angle_gamma   90.00
#
_symmetry.space_group_name_H-M   'P 1'
#
loop_
_entity.id
_entity.type
_entity.pdbx_description
1 polymer ?
#
loop_
_entity_poly.entity_id
_entity_poly.type
_entity_poly.pdbx_seq_one_letter_code
_entity_poly.pdbx_strand_id
1 'polypeptide(L)'
;MLEREIFHQYGIVVDQQNEEKGGYLLRGSDQSEFILKRAQLEQESEFPWYVMVANYFNQQNEPTMLPIASRRGKYIETIQNEAHVLYQKPYQRHTHHSDGSRLALFHRKAGNLLVAYNDLPDIQPWQMRWQFRMDQLESFREELKNQAQPHREFDKWFIETFPYYSGLAENAIQYIVDCGIDTGTNPFQVRTLAFNRYTTKYRRNSEGLFPNDFILDHPARDLAEWIRYELVEGEGNFETIRQFLWDYHERRSLNQMDWNLLYARLLFPLPYVETVEHYYSDGNLKEKERSFLNLKKFVRREGEREEVYRLLFQELMGDYGSQMRRVDWLS
;
A
#
# COMPACT_ATOMS: atom_id res chain seq x y z
N MET A 1 -10.33 -6.10 -34.52
CA MET A 1 -10.77 -4.76 -34.07
C MET A 1 -11.36 -4.96 -32.70
N LEU A 2 -10.85 -4.24 -31.70
CA LEU A 2 -11.10 -4.46 -30.28
C LEU A 2 -12.60 -4.52 -29.95
N GLU A 3 -13.38 -3.64 -30.56
CA GLU A 3 -14.83 -3.50 -30.40
C GLU A 3 -15.58 -4.79 -30.78
N ARG A 4 -15.12 -5.49 -31.82
CA ARG A 4 -15.72 -6.77 -32.25
C ARG A 4 -15.46 -7.87 -31.22
N GLU A 5 -14.27 -7.90 -30.63
CA GLU A 5 -13.91 -8.87 -29.58
C GLU A 5 -14.69 -8.58 -28.30
N ILE A 6 -14.80 -7.31 -27.89
CA ILE A 6 -15.63 -6.90 -26.74
C ILE A 6 -17.10 -7.25 -26.96
N PHE A 7 -17.66 -6.98 -28.14
CA PHE A 7 -19.04 -7.36 -28.45
C PHE A 7 -19.24 -8.88 -28.43
N HIS A 8 -18.31 -9.64 -29.02
CA HIS A 8 -18.42 -11.10 -29.05
C HIS A 8 -18.33 -11.71 -27.64
N GLN A 9 -17.38 -11.25 -26.82
CA GLN A 9 -17.11 -11.81 -25.49
C GLN A 9 -18.09 -11.33 -24.42
N TYR A 10 -18.47 -10.04 -24.44
CA TYR A 10 -19.27 -9.42 -23.37
C TYR A 10 -20.66 -8.96 -23.84
N GLY A 11 -20.90 -8.86 -25.15
CA GLY A 11 -22.16 -8.34 -25.69
C GLY A 11 -22.31 -6.83 -25.61
N ILE A 12 -21.23 -6.11 -25.32
CA ILE A 12 -21.21 -4.66 -25.20
C ILE A 12 -20.90 -4.07 -26.58
N VAL A 13 -21.74 -3.15 -27.02
CA VAL A 13 -21.48 -2.34 -28.21
C VAL A 13 -20.67 -1.12 -27.76
N VAL A 14 -19.46 -0.97 -28.30
CA VAL A 14 -18.52 0.10 -27.94
C VAL A 14 -18.62 1.21 -28.98
N ASP A 15 -18.95 2.42 -28.53
CA ASP A 15 -19.07 3.62 -29.37
C ASP A 15 -17.78 4.44 -29.39
N GLN A 16 -17.03 4.44 -28.28
CA GLN A 16 -15.76 5.16 -28.14
C GLN A 16 -14.74 4.30 -27.40
N GLN A 17 -13.48 4.40 -27.82
CA GLN A 17 -12.34 3.80 -27.12
C GLN A 17 -11.18 4.79 -27.09
N ASN A 18 -10.51 4.86 -25.94
CA ASN A 18 -9.28 5.62 -25.76
C ASN A 18 -8.23 4.70 -25.14
N GLU A 19 -7.01 4.72 -25.68
CA GLU A 19 -5.89 3.98 -25.10
C GLU A 19 -5.40 4.70 -23.83
N GLU A 20 -5.22 3.96 -22.75
CA GLU A 20 -4.67 4.46 -21.50
C GLU A 20 -3.46 3.63 -21.09
N LYS A 21 -2.68 4.11 -20.11
CA LYS A 21 -1.51 3.38 -19.62
C LYS A 21 -1.91 2.00 -19.09
N GLY A 22 -1.60 0.96 -19.87
CA GLY A 22 -1.82 -0.44 -19.50
C GLY A 22 -3.22 -0.98 -19.83
N GLY A 23 -3.99 -0.30 -20.68
CA GLY A 23 -5.34 -0.73 -21.03
C GLY A 23 -6.11 0.21 -21.97
N TYR A 24 -7.43 0.10 -21.94
CA TYR A 24 -8.34 0.93 -22.72
C TYR A 24 -9.50 1.43 -21.88
N LEU A 25 -9.85 2.71 -22.02
CA LEU A 25 -11.13 3.26 -21.59
C LEU A 25 -12.14 3.08 -22.72
N LEU A 26 -13.26 2.41 -22.43
CA LEU A 26 -14.32 2.10 -23.40
C LEU A 26 -15.62 2.77 -22.95
N ARG A 27 -16.38 3.34 -23.89
CA ARG A 27 -17.75 3.82 -23.65
C ARG A 27 -18.73 3.01 -24.48
N GLY A 28 -19.68 2.39 -23.79
CA GLY A 28 -20.78 1.64 -24.40
C GLY A 28 -21.85 2.56 -24.97
N SER A 29 -22.65 2.03 -25.90
CA SER A 29 -23.76 2.77 -26.52
C SER A 29 -24.84 3.22 -25.52
N ASP A 30 -24.92 2.55 -24.38
CA ASP A 30 -25.78 2.89 -23.23
C ASP A 30 -25.18 3.96 -22.31
N GLN A 31 -24.06 4.57 -22.70
CA GLN A 31 -23.25 5.50 -21.90
C GLN A 31 -22.54 4.87 -20.69
N SER A 32 -22.59 3.54 -20.53
CA SER A 32 -21.77 2.85 -19.53
C SER A 32 -20.29 2.98 -19.88
N GLU A 33 -19.45 3.23 -18.88
CA GLU A 33 -18.00 3.30 -19.09
C GLU A 33 -17.31 2.06 -18.50
N PHE A 34 -16.29 1.59 -19.21
CA PHE A 34 -15.53 0.39 -18.86
C PHE A 34 -14.04 0.63 -18.98
N ILE A 35 -13.26 -0.08 -18.18
CA ILE A 35 -11.80 -0.12 -18.29
C ILE A 35 -11.39 -1.55 -18.60
N LEU A 36 -10.72 -1.74 -19.72
CA LEU A 36 -10.07 -3.00 -20.09
C LEU A 36 -8.62 -2.96 -19.62
N LYS A 37 -8.24 -3.83 -18.70
CA LYS A 37 -6.85 -3.93 -18.18
C LYS A 37 -6.23 -5.27 -18.51
N ARG A 38 -4.92 -5.28 -18.73
CA ARG A 38 -4.13 -6.52 -18.80
C ARG A 38 -4.19 -7.27 -17.48
N ALA A 39 -4.23 -8.59 -17.56
CA ALA A 39 -4.28 -9.51 -16.41
C ALA A 39 -3.35 -10.70 -16.62
N GLN A 40 -3.14 -11.47 -15.56
CA GLN A 40 -2.46 -12.77 -15.59
C GLN A 40 -3.50 -13.88 -15.43
N LEU A 41 -3.45 -14.92 -16.26
CA LEU A 41 -4.47 -15.98 -16.31
C LEU A 41 -4.63 -16.70 -14.96
N GLU A 42 -3.56 -16.77 -14.18
CA GLU A 42 -3.49 -17.37 -12.86
C GLU A 42 -4.39 -16.66 -11.84
N GLN A 43 -4.79 -15.42 -12.10
CA GLN A 43 -5.62 -14.61 -11.20
C GLN A 43 -7.14 -14.92 -11.30
N GLU A 44 -7.57 -15.76 -12.26
CA GLU A 44 -9.00 -16.04 -12.52
C GLU A 44 -9.74 -16.47 -11.23
N SER A 45 -9.10 -17.27 -10.37
CA SER A 45 -9.69 -17.76 -9.13
C SER A 45 -9.95 -16.69 -8.06
N GLU A 46 -9.34 -15.51 -8.17
CA GLU A 46 -9.49 -14.40 -7.22
C GLU A 46 -10.72 -13.53 -7.53
N PHE A 47 -11.22 -13.56 -8.77
CA PHE A 47 -12.31 -12.69 -9.22
C PHE A 47 -13.64 -12.83 -8.49
N PRO A 48 -14.08 -14.03 -8.05
CA PRO A 48 -15.27 -14.13 -7.21
C PRO A 48 -15.18 -13.26 -5.93
N TRP A 49 -14.01 -13.21 -5.30
CA TRP A 49 -13.74 -12.32 -4.18
C TRP A 49 -13.77 -10.84 -4.60
N TYR A 50 -13.11 -10.49 -5.72
CA TYR A 50 -13.11 -9.11 -6.22
C TYR A 50 -14.50 -8.58 -6.57
N VAL A 51 -15.36 -9.39 -7.18
CA VAL A 51 -16.75 -9.02 -7.50
C VAL A 51 -17.56 -8.81 -6.23
N MET A 52 -17.42 -9.69 -5.25
CA MET A 52 -18.08 -9.55 -3.96
C MET A 52 -17.66 -8.26 -3.24
N VAL A 53 -16.35 -7.97 -3.17
CA VAL A 53 -15.83 -6.73 -2.59
C VAL A 53 -16.34 -5.50 -3.32
N ALA A 54 -16.31 -5.50 -4.66
CA ALA A 54 -16.81 -4.40 -5.47
C ALA A 54 -18.31 -4.14 -5.23
N ASN A 55 -19.12 -5.19 -5.24
CA ASN A 55 -20.56 -5.09 -4.99
C ASN A 55 -20.85 -4.54 -3.59
N TYR A 56 -20.19 -5.07 -2.56
CA TYR A 56 -20.34 -4.57 -1.20
C TYR A 56 -20.00 -3.08 -1.10
N PHE A 57 -18.84 -2.66 -1.60
CA PHE A 57 -18.41 -1.27 -1.52
C PHE A 57 -19.33 -0.33 -2.31
N ASN A 58 -19.75 -0.71 -3.52
CA ASN A 58 -20.69 0.09 -4.30
C ASN A 58 -22.05 0.24 -3.59
N GLN A 59 -22.57 -0.82 -2.95
CA GLN A 59 -23.78 -0.74 -2.12
C GLN A 59 -23.62 0.23 -0.92
N GLN A 60 -22.40 0.37 -0.41
CA GLN A 60 -22.03 1.31 0.67
C GLN A 60 -21.59 2.69 0.14
N ASN A 61 -21.90 3.04 -1.11
CA ASN A 61 -21.49 4.27 -1.78
C ASN A 61 -19.96 4.51 -1.71
N GLU A 62 -19.17 3.45 -1.86
CA GLU A 62 -17.72 3.51 -2.01
C GLU A 62 -17.37 3.09 -3.45
N PRO A 63 -17.13 4.06 -4.37
CA PRO A 63 -16.97 3.78 -5.80
C PRO A 63 -15.83 2.79 -6.06
N THR A 64 -16.19 1.58 -6.49
CA THR A 64 -15.27 0.47 -6.73
C THR A 64 -15.55 -0.17 -8.08
N MET A 65 -14.50 -0.39 -8.86
CA MET A 65 -14.53 -1.03 -10.18
C MET A 65 -15.11 -2.44 -10.07
N LEU A 66 -16.10 -2.76 -10.90
CA LEU A 66 -16.76 -4.07 -10.90
C LEU A 66 -16.21 -4.95 -12.03
N PRO A 67 -15.51 -6.06 -11.74
CA PRO A 67 -15.13 -7.02 -12.78
C PRO A 67 -16.37 -7.60 -13.47
N ILE A 68 -16.34 -7.64 -14.80
CA ILE A 68 -17.44 -8.18 -15.63
C ILE A 68 -17.00 -9.51 -16.21
N ALA A 69 -17.80 -10.56 -15.95
CA ALA A 69 -17.61 -11.85 -16.58
C ALA A 69 -18.04 -11.79 -18.06
N SER A 70 -17.33 -12.52 -18.91
CA SER A 70 -17.72 -12.76 -20.29
C SER A 70 -19.00 -13.61 -20.36
N ARG A 71 -19.57 -13.72 -21.55
CA ARG A 71 -20.69 -14.62 -21.85
C ARG A 71 -20.38 -16.10 -21.57
N ARG A 72 -19.10 -16.46 -21.44
CA ARG A 72 -18.64 -17.81 -21.06
C ARG A 72 -18.50 -17.98 -19.55
N GLY A 73 -18.75 -16.93 -18.77
CA GLY A 73 -18.64 -16.94 -17.31
C GLY A 73 -17.22 -16.76 -16.78
N LYS A 74 -16.25 -16.39 -17.62
CA LYS A 74 -14.86 -16.11 -17.21
C LYS A 74 -14.62 -14.62 -17.01
N TYR A 75 -13.78 -14.24 -16.06
CA TYR A 75 -13.42 -12.83 -15.84
C TYR A 75 -12.23 -12.41 -16.70
N ILE A 76 -11.30 -13.33 -16.95
CA ILE A 76 -10.16 -13.12 -17.82
C ILE A 76 -10.41 -13.75 -19.19
N GLU A 77 -10.32 -12.94 -20.23
CA GLU A 77 -10.42 -13.37 -21.63
C GLU A 77 -9.15 -12.99 -22.40
N THR A 78 -8.84 -13.75 -23.45
CA THR A 78 -7.78 -13.38 -24.39
C THR A 78 -8.36 -12.42 -25.42
N ILE A 79 -7.85 -11.20 -25.43
CA ILE A 79 -8.21 -10.14 -26.38
C ILE A 79 -6.91 -9.67 -27.04
N GLN A 80 -6.88 -9.64 -28.37
CA GLN A 80 -5.68 -9.29 -29.13
C GLN A 80 -4.40 -10.06 -28.70
N ASN A 81 -4.54 -11.37 -28.45
CA ASN A 81 -3.47 -12.27 -27.97
C ASN A 81 -2.89 -11.97 -26.58
N GLU A 82 -3.55 -11.13 -25.78
CA GLU A 82 -3.15 -10.84 -24.40
C GLU A 82 -4.33 -11.10 -23.45
N ALA A 83 -4.02 -11.55 -22.23
CA ALA A 83 -5.02 -11.77 -21.19
C ALA A 83 -5.50 -10.42 -20.62
N HIS A 84 -6.81 -10.25 -20.59
CA HIS A 84 -7.46 -9.02 -20.16
C HIS A 84 -8.66 -9.30 -19.26
N VAL A 85 -8.96 -8.34 -18.40
CA VAL A 85 -10.21 -8.25 -17.65
C VAL A 85 -10.91 -6.95 -17.98
N LEU A 86 -12.23 -7.01 -18.08
CA LEU A 86 -13.09 -5.86 -18.25
C LEU A 86 -13.70 -5.45 -16.90
N TYR A 87 -13.52 -4.19 -16.52
CA TYR A 87 -14.16 -3.58 -15.35
C TYR A 87 -15.22 -2.58 -15.79
N GLN A 88 -16.38 -2.57 -15.15
CA GLN A 88 -17.34 -1.48 -15.26
C GLN A 88 -16.98 -0.37 -14.26
N LYS A 89 -16.97 0.88 -14.72
CA LYS A 89 -16.75 2.04 -13.87
C LYS A 89 -17.96 2.26 -12.96
N PRO A 90 -17.73 2.51 -11.66
CA PRO A 90 -18.82 2.81 -10.72
C PRO A 90 -19.38 4.20 -10.99
N TYR A 91 -20.65 4.43 -10.62
CA TYR A 91 -21.18 5.78 -10.54
C TYR A 91 -20.48 6.56 -9.42
N GLN A 92 -19.89 7.70 -9.75
CA GLN A 92 -19.19 8.52 -8.77
C GLN A 92 -20.11 9.59 -8.17
N ARG A 93 -20.10 9.69 -6.84
CA ARG A 93 -20.56 10.88 -6.12
C ARG A 93 -19.37 11.50 -5.42
N HIS A 94 -19.11 12.78 -5.70
CA HIS A 94 -18.08 13.51 -4.97
C HIS A 94 -18.56 13.76 -3.54
N THR A 95 -17.83 13.21 -2.57
CA THR A 95 -18.00 13.54 -1.16
C THR A 95 -16.84 14.42 -0.71
N HIS A 96 -17.12 15.49 0.02
CA HIS A 96 -16.10 16.36 0.60
C HIS A 96 -15.72 15.82 1.98
N HIS A 97 -14.66 15.03 2.01
CA HIS A 97 -14.04 14.54 3.24
C HIS A 97 -12.53 14.74 3.09
N SER A 98 -11.84 15.01 4.21
CA SER A 98 -10.39 14.96 4.26
C SER A 98 -9.90 13.52 4.04
N ASP A 99 -8.63 13.36 3.69
CA ASP A 99 -8.06 12.04 3.40
C ASP A 99 -8.10 11.11 4.61
N GLY A 100 -7.90 11.64 5.83
CA GLY A 100 -8.00 10.87 7.08
C GLY A 100 -9.43 10.36 7.32
N SER A 101 -10.41 11.24 7.21
CA SER A 101 -11.83 10.87 7.33
C SER A 101 -12.25 9.84 6.28
N ARG A 102 -11.81 9.98 5.03
CA ARG A 102 -12.12 9.01 3.96
C ARG A 102 -11.54 7.64 4.26
N LEU A 103 -10.26 7.57 4.62
CA LEU A 103 -9.60 6.29 4.92
C LEU A 103 -10.25 5.59 6.11
N ALA A 104 -10.61 6.33 7.17
CA ALA A 104 -11.31 5.77 8.31
C ALA A 104 -12.69 5.20 7.94
N LEU A 105 -13.46 5.92 7.12
CA LEU A 105 -14.75 5.44 6.62
C LEU A 105 -14.59 4.19 5.76
N PHE A 106 -13.58 4.14 4.90
CA PHE A 106 -13.23 2.97 4.11
C PHE A 106 -12.89 1.76 5.00
N HIS A 107 -11.98 1.91 5.97
CA HIS A 107 -11.61 0.84 6.89
C HIS A 107 -12.78 0.34 7.75
N ARG A 108 -13.72 1.22 8.11
CA ARG A 108 -14.96 0.80 8.80
C ARG A 108 -15.86 -0.04 7.92
N LYS A 109 -16.08 0.38 6.67
CA LYS A 109 -16.85 -0.42 5.69
C LYS A 109 -16.17 -1.77 5.46
N ALA A 110 -14.86 -1.78 5.28
CA ALA A 110 -14.07 -3.00 5.09
C ALA A 110 -14.11 -3.93 6.31
N GLY A 111 -13.97 -3.38 7.53
CA GLY A 111 -14.11 -4.16 8.76
C GLY A 111 -15.49 -4.83 8.87
N ASN A 112 -16.57 -4.09 8.55
CA ASN A 112 -17.93 -4.63 8.55
C ASN A 112 -18.11 -5.76 7.52
N LEU A 113 -17.49 -5.66 6.33
CA LEU A 113 -17.49 -6.75 5.35
C LEU A 113 -16.83 -8.00 5.93
N LEU A 114 -15.68 -7.82 6.57
CA LEU A 114 -14.86 -8.92 7.10
C LEU A 114 -15.51 -9.64 8.29
N VAL A 115 -16.37 -8.97 9.08
CA VAL A 115 -17.15 -9.60 10.17
C VAL A 115 -18.05 -10.72 9.67
N ALA A 116 -18.48 -10.69 8.40
CA ALA A 116 -19.30 -11.74 7.81
C ALA A 116 -18.52 -13.04 7.48
N TYR A 117 -17.20 -13.06 7.66
CA TYR A 117 -16.34 -14.18 7.31
C TYR A 117 -15.70 -14.81 8.54
N ASN A 118 -15.95 -16.10 8.75
CA ASN A 118 -15.39 -16.85 9.88
C ASN A 118 -13.95 -17.33 9.62
N ASP A 119 -13.58 -17.56 8.35
CA ASP A 119 -12.30 -18.16 7.95
C ASP A 119 -11.45 -17.18 7.13
N LEU A 120 -11.11 -16.02 7.70
CA LEU A 120 -10.19 -15.10 7.06
C LEU A 120 -8.75 -15.64 7.11
N PRO A 121 -7.97 -15.51 6.02
CA PRO A 121 -6.58 -15.95 6.03
C PRO A 121 -5.79 -15.20 7.09
N ASP A 122 -4.83 -15.87 7.70
CA ASP A 122 -3.95 -15.22 8.66
C ASP A 122 -3.04 -14.19 8.00
N ILE A 123 -2.90 -13.05 8.66
CA ILE A 123 -1.95 -12.02 8.24
C ILE A 123 -0.57 -12.49 8.68
N GLN A 124 0.36 -12.61 7.72
CA GLN A 124 1.75 -12.84 8.08
C GLN A 124 2.28 -11.64 8.89
N PRO A 125 2.72 -11.86 10.15
CA PRO A 125 3.15 -10.77 11.01
C PRO A 125 4.30 -9.97 10.40
N TRP A 126 4.25 -8.66 10.56
CA TRP A 126 5.17 -7.73 9.90
C TRP A 126 6.63 -8.02 10.27
N GLN A 127 6.89 -8.30 11.54
CA GLN A 127 8.22 -8.58 12.06
C GLN A 127 8.90 -9.76 11.36
N MET A 128 8.17 -10.81 10.99
CA MET A 128 8.76 -11.94 10.26
C MET A 128 9.17 -11.54 8.85
N ARG A 129 8.30 -10.80 8.14
CA ARG A 129 8.57 -10.33 6.78
C ARG A 129 9.73 -9.34 6.75
N TRP A 130 9.79 -8.46 7.75
CA TRP A 130 10.85 -7.48 7.88
C TRP A 130 12.18 -8.13 8.22
N GLN A 131 12.22 -9.05 9.19
CA GLN A 131 13.43 -9.79 9.54
C GLN A 131 14.01 -10.49 8.32
N PHE A 132 13.18 -11.25 7.60
CA PHE A 132 13.61 -11.96 6.40
C PHE A 132 14.25 -11.04 5.35
N ARG A 133 13.63 -9.89 5.08
CA ARG A 133 14.16 -8.91 4.11
C ARG A 133 15.48 -8.30 4.60
N MET A 134 15.61 -8.02 5.89
CA MET A 134 16.83 -7.47 6.46
C MET A 134 17.98 -8.49 6.43
N ASP A 135 17.71 -9.76 6.77
CA ASP A 135 18.70 -10.85 6.70
C ASP A 135 19.22 -11.04 5.27
N GLN A 136 18.32 -10.94 4.28
CA GLN A 136 18.70 -10.98 2.87
C GLN A 136 19.62 -9.81 2.48
N LEU A 137 19.27 -8.59 2.88
CA LEU A 137 20.10 -7.41 2.58
C LEU A 137 21.45 -7.46 3.31
N GLU A 138 21.50 -7.96 4.54
CA GLU A 138 22.75 -8.13 5.29
C GLU A 138 23.66 -9.15 4.60
N SER A 139 23.13 -10.32 4.24
CA SER A 139 23.87 -11.35 3.51
C SER A 139 24.45 -10.79 2.22
N PHE A 140 23.62 -10.07 1.45
CA PHE A 140 24.03 -9.44 0.21
C PHE A 140 25.12 -8.37 0.42
N ARG A 141 25.04 -7.58 1.51
CA ARG A 141 26.08 -6.61 1.87
C ARG A 141 27.41 -7.28 2.19
N GLU A 142 27.40 -8.38 2.94
CA GLU A 142 28.62 -9.10 3.27
C GLU A 142 29.25 -9.74 2.03
N GLU A 143 28.44 -10.25 1.10
CA GLU A 143 28.93 -10.69 -0.20
C GLU A 143 29.59 -9.55 -0.97
N LEU A 144 28.96 -8.37 -1.04
CA LEU A 144 29.52 -7.20 -1.72
C LEU A 144 30.88 -6.79 -1.15
N LYS A 145 31.02 -6.69 0.17
CA LYS A 145 32.29 -6.29 0.81
C LYS A 145 33.46 -7.23 0.48
N ASN A 146 33.16 -8.51 0.24
CA ASN A 146 34.17 -9.53 -0.06
C ASN A 146 34.53 -9.58 -1.56
N GLN A 147 33.89 -8.77 -2.41
CA GLN A 147 34.23 -8.71 -3.84
C GLN A 147 35.55 -7.97 -4.06
N ALA A 148 36.41 -8.57 -4.89
CA ALA A 148 37.68 -7.96 -5.30
C ALA A 148 37.51 -6.82 -6.33
N GLN A 149 36.33 -6.72 -6.95
CA GLN A 149 36.06 -5.70 -7.97
C GLN A 149 35.72 -4.35 -7.32
N PRO A 150 36.08 -3.22 -7.95
CA PRO A 150 35.67 -1.90 -7.47
C PRO A 150 34.15 -1.79 -7.34
N HIS A 151 33.67 -1.39 -6.17
CA HIS A 151 32.26 -1.16 -5.90
C HIS A 151 31.70 -0.01 -6.74
N ARG A 152 30.47 -0.18 -7.26
CA ARG A 152 29.73 0.92 -7.86
C ARG A 152 29.39 1.94 -6.78
N GLU A 153 29.08 3.17 -7.20
CA GLU A 153 28.71 4.24 -6.26
C GLU A 153 27.51 3.86 -5.39
N PHE A 154 26.50 3.19 -5.95
CA PHE A 154 25.37 2.69 -5.16
C PHE A 154 25.82 1.69 -4.08
N ASP A 155 26.68 0.74 -4.45
CA ASP A 155 27.14 -0.32 -3.57
C ASP A 155 27.90 0.28 -2.36
N LYS A 156 28.72 1.31 -2.59
CA LYS A 156 29.41 2.06 -1.52
C LYS A 156 28.42 2.70 -0.57
N TRP A 157 27.44 3.44 -1.11
CA TRP A 157 26.37 4.06 -0.31
C TRP A 157 25.64 3.01 0.53
N PHE A 158 25.24 1.90 -0.09
CA PHE A 158 24.57 0.82 0.61
C PHE A 158 25.43 0.22 1.74
N ILE A 159 26.70 -0.10 1.49
CA ILE A 159 27.62 -0.66 2.49
C ILE A 159 27.78 0.28 3.70
N GLU A 160 27.90 1.59 3.43
CA GLU A 160 28.10 2.64 4.43
C GLU A 160 26.84 2.94 5.24
N THR A 161 25.68 3.03 4.60
CA THR A 161 24.43 3.45 5.27
C THR A 161 23.65 2.29 5.88
N PHE A 162 23.82 1.06 5.39
CA PHE A 162 23.05 -0.10 5.84
C PHE A 162 23.10 -0.35 7.36
N PRO A 163 24.25 -0.25 8.07
CA PRO A 163 24.28 -0.50 9.51
C PRO A 163 23.30 0.37 10.30
N TYR A 164 23.17 1.65 9.93
CA TYR A 164 22.22 2.56 10.57
C TYR A 164 20.77 2.12 10.31
N TYR A 165 20.42 1.83 9.05
CA TYR A 165 19.08 1.37 8.68
C TYR A 165 18.74 -0.02 9.24
N SER A 166 19.73 -0.88 9.42
CA SER A 166 19.57 -2.16 10.09
C SER A 166 19.18 -1.97 11.55
N GLY A 167 19.84 -1.06 12.26
CA GLY A 167 19.45 -0.69 13.63
C GLY A 167 18.03 -0.11 13.72
N LEU A 168 17.61 0.72 12.75
CA LEU A 168 16.22 1.20 12.68
C LEU A 168 15.22 0.04 12.52
N ALA A 169 15.54 -0.91 11.64
CA ALA A 169 14.69 -2.07 11.38
C ALA A 169 14.60 -3.00 12.60
N GLU A 170 15.71 -3.25 13.28
CA GLU A 170 15.76 -4.04 14.51
C GLU A 170 14.90 -3.41 15.61
N ASN A 171 15.01 -2.09 15.80
CA ASN A 171 14.16 -1.35 16.74
C ASN A 171 12.67 -1.48 16.40
N ALA A 172 12.30 -1.35 15.13
CA ALA A 172 10.92 -1.50 14.69
C ALA A 172 10.37 -2.93 14.92
N ILE A 173 11.20 -3.95 14.65
CA ILE A 173 10.87 -5.36 14.86
C ILE A 173 10.65 -5.64 16.35
N GLN A 174 11.61 -5.24 17.20
CA GLN A 174 11.54 -5.43 18.64
C GLN A 174 10.33 -4.71 19.23
N TYR A 175 10.02 -3.49 18.75
CA TYR A 175 8.84 -2.74 19.20
C TYR A 175 7.53 -3.53 19.00
N ILE A 176 7.35 -4.20 17.85
CA ILE A 176 6.14 -5.03 17.61
C ILE A 176 6.09 -6.22 18.57
N VAL A 177 7.22 -6.91 18.75
CA VAL A 177 7.32 -8.07 19.65
C VAL A 177 6.95 -7.66 21.07
N ASP A 178 7.55 -6.57 21.55
CA ASP A 178 7.31 -6.00 22.87
C ASP A 178 5.85 -5.60 23.08
N CYS A 179 5.23 -4.96 22.07
CA CYS A 179 3.81 -4.59 22.14
C CYS A 179 2.88 -5.80 22.28
N GLY A 180 3.20 -6.90 21.59
CA GLY A 180 2.46 -8.16 21.74
C GLY A 180 2.59 -8.74 23.15
N ILE A 181 3.80 -8.69 23.72
CA ILE A 181 4.09 -9.16 25.08
C ILE A 181 3.35 -8.31 26.11
N ASP A 182 3.47 -6.98 26.03
CA ASP A 182 2.91 -6.04 27.01
C ASP A 182 1.39 -6.06 27.06
N THR A 183 0.75 -6.19 25.89
CA THR A 183 -0.71 -6.22 25.82
C THR A 183 -1.30 -7.61 26.03
N GLY A 184 -0.50 -8.67 25.91
CA GLY A 184 -0.98 -10.06 25.91
C GLY A 184 -1.92 -10.39 24.74
N THR A 185 -1.93 -9.55 23.70
CA THR A 185 -2.82 -9.70 22.53
C THR A 185 -2.01 -9.89 21.26
N ASN A 186 -2.60 -10.58 20.27
CA ASN A 186 -2.02 -10.63 18.94
C ASN A 186 -2.14 -9.24 18.28
N PRO A 187 -1.03 -8.56 17.94
CA PRO A 187 -1.07 -7.24 17.32
C PRO A 187 -1.90 -7.19 16.02
N PHE A 188 -1.95 -8.31 15.30
CA PHE A 188 -2.65 -8.43 14.01
C PHE A 188 -4.06 -9.03 14.13
N GLN A 189 -4.64 -9.01 15.34
CA GLN A 189 -6.03 -9.45 15.55
C GLN A 189 -7.03 -8.53 14.86
N VAL A 190 -6.80 -7.21 14.88
CA VAL A 190 -7.63 -6.24 14.17
C VAL A 190 -7.26 -6.26 12.69
N ARG A 191 -8.24 -6.54 11.83
CA ARG A 191 -8.05 -6.68 10.37
C ARG A 191 -8.97 -5.73 9.61
N THR A 192 -8.49 -5.24 8.48
CA THR A 192 -9.28 -4.49 7.50
C THR A 192 -8.82 -4.86 6.09
N LEU A 193 -9.56 -4.41 5.07
CA LEU A 193 -9.00 -4.32 3.73
C LEU A 193 -8.15 -3.05 3.71
N ALA A 194 -6.85 -3.22 3.64
CA ALA A 194 -5.89 -2.14 3.50
C ALA A 194 -5.49 -2.03 2.02
N PHE A 195 -4.93 -0.91 1.61
CA PHE A 195 -4.39 -0.76 0.26
C PHE A 195 -3.00 -1.39 0.16
N ASN A 196 -2.70 -1.97 -1.00
CA ASN A 196 -1.34 -2.42 -1.28
C ASN A 196 -0.35 -1.24 -1.21
N ARG A 197 -0.73 -0.09 -1.78
CA ARG A 197 -0.02 1.19 -1.66
C ARG A 197 -1.02 2.35 -1.53
N TYR A 198 -1.23 2.86 -0.33
CA TYR A 198 -2.06 4.06 -0.12
C TYR A 198 -1.23 5.33 -0.24
N THR A 199 -1.57 6.21 -1.20
CA THR A 199 -0.94 7.53 -1.38
C THR A 199 -2.01 8.57 -1.73
N THR A 200 -1.75 9.85 -1.46
CA THR A 200 -2.67 10.93 -1.88
C THR A 200 -2.84 10.98 -3.39
N LYS A 201 -1.79 10.68 -4.17
CA LYS A 201 -1.86 10.56 -5.64
C LYS A 201 -2.77 9.43 -6.11
N TYR A 202 -2.66 8.25 -5.49
CA TYR A 202 -3.48 7.10 -5.85
C TYR A 202 -4.97 7.46 -5.78
N ARG A 203 -5.40 8.21 -4.77
CA ARG A 203 -6.82 8.56 -4.61
C ARG A 203 -7.25 9.81 -5.38
N ARG A 204 -6.41 10.83 -5.53
CA ARG A 204 -6.74 12.03 -6.33
C ARG A 204 -6.99 11.71 -7.80
N ASN A 205 -6.32 10.68 -8.31
CA ASN A 205 -6.38 10.28 -9.71
C ASN A 205 -7.29 9.07 -9.96
N SER A 206 -7.91 8.47 -8.93
CA SER A 206 -8.68 7.25 -9.14
C SER A 206 -10.12 7.55 -9.57
N GLU A 207 -10.48 7.05 -10.75
CA GLU A 207 -11.86 7.01 -11.24
C GLU A 207 -12.72 5.95 -10.53
N GLY A 208 -12.17 5.30 -9.51
CA GLY A 208 -12.78 4.26 -8.70
C GLY A 208 -11.68 3.38 -8.09
N LEU A 209 -11.99 2.68 -7.01
CA LEU A 209 -11.07 1.73 -6.41
C LEU A 209 -11.02 0.44 -7.20
N PHE A 210 -9.87 -0.21 -7.28
CA PHE A 210 -9.78 -1.57 -7.84
C PHE A 210 -9.78 -2.60 -6.70
N PRO A 211 -10.64 -3.64 -6.73
CA PRO A 211 -10.68 -4.66 -5.69
C PRO A 211 -9.35 -5.41 -5.47
N ASN A 212 -8.55 -5.56 -6.53
CA ASN A 212 -7.24 -6.22 -6.50
C ASN A 212 -6.12 -5.31 -5.97
N ASP A 213 -6.41 -4.05 -5.65
CA ASP A 213 -5.47 -3.17 -4.94
C ASP A 213 -5.59 -3.33 -3.42
N PHE A 214 -6.55 -4.13 -2.93
CA PHE A 214 -6.75 -4.38 -1.51
C PHE A 214 -6.06 -5.64 -1.02
N ILE A 215 -5.58 -5.58 0.20
CA ILE A 215 -5.01 -6.72 0.93
C ILE A 215 -5.62 -6.80 2.32
N LEU A 216 -5.62 -8.00 2.91
CA LEU A 216 -5.96 -8.15 4.32
C LEU A 216 -4.75 -7.77 5.17
N ASP A 217 -4.85 -6.70 5.96
CA ASP A 217 -3.78 -6.25 6.86
C ASP A 217 -4.35 -5.43 8.03
N HIS A 218 -3.48 -4.96 8.92
CA HIS A 218 -3.85 -4.02 9.96
C HIS A 218 -4.02 -2.58 9.39
N PRO A 219 -5.04 -1.80 9.80
CA PRO A 219 -5.30 -0.45 9.26
C PRO A 219 -4.15 0.56 9.41
N ALA A 220 -3.30 0.36 10.42
CA ALA A 220 -2.09 1.16 10.62
C ALA A 220 -1.12 1.09 9.43
N ARG A 221 -1.24 0.08 8.54
CA ARG A 221 -0.52 0.04 7.27
C ARG A 221 -0.75 1.30 6.45
N ASP A 222 -2.00 1.59 6.12
CA ASP A 222 -2.32 2.69 5.20
C ASP A 222 -2.05 4.06 5.82
N LEU A 223 -2.20 4.17 7.15
CA LEU A 223 -1.78 5.35 7.89
C LEU A 223 -0.28 5.60 7.73
N ALA A 224 0.55 4.57 7.94
CA ALA A 224 1.99 4.69 7.78
C ALA A 224 2.40 4.97 6.34
N GLU A 225 1.79 4.30 5.35
CA GLU A 225 2.09 4.55 3.94
C GLU A 225 1.73 5.98 3.52
N TRP A 226 0.59 6.52 3.99
CA TRP A 226 0.22 7.91 3.74
C TRP A 226 1.25 8.88 4.31
N ILE A 227 1.62 8.70 5.58
CA ILE A 227 2.59 9.58 6.28
C ILE A 227 3.94 9.54 5.58
N ARG A 228 4.46 8.35 5.25
CA ARG A 228 5.72 8.21 4.52
C ARG A 228 5.67 8.89 3.17
N TYR A 229 4.57 8.72 2.44
CA TYR A 229 4.39 9.36 1.15
C TYR A 229 4.45 10.89 1.27
N GLU A 230 3.74 11.48 2.23
CA GLU A 230 3.73 12.92 2.43
C GLU A 230 5.09 13.49 2.87
N LEU A 231 5.88 12.74 3.63
CA LEU A 231 7.23 13.15 4.03
C LEU A 231 8.28 13.01 2.92
N VAL A 232 8.17 11.97 2.08
CA VAL A 232 9.18 11.67 1.04
C VAL A 232 8.88 12.37 -0.28
N GLU A 233 7.62 12.34 -0.71
CA GLU A 233 7.15 12.78 -2.03
C GLU A 233 6.19 13.97 -1.99
N GLY A 234 5.56 14.22 -0.85
CA GLY A 234 4.67 15.37 -0.63
C GLY A 234 5.37 16.58 -0.01
N GLU A 235 4.55 17.51 0.47
CA GLU A 235 4.96 18.68 1.26
C GLU A 235 4.51 18.52 2.72
N GLY A 236 4.34 17.28 3.16
CA GLY A 236 3.87 16.94 4.49
C GLY A 236 4.82 17.44 5.56
N ASN A 237 4.24 17.97 6.62
CA ASN A 237 4.92 18.31 7.86
C ASN A 237 4.15 17.73 9.05
N PHE A 238 4.69 17.94 10.25
CA PHE A 238 4.06 17.50 11.49
C PHE A 238 2.58 17.89 11.58
N GLU A 239 2.22 19.16 11.32
CA GLU A 239 0.84 19.64 11.44
C GLU A 239 -0.12 18.96 10.43
N THR A 240 0.36 18.73 9.21
CA THR A 240 -0.43 18.05 8.17
C THR A 240 -0.70 16.59 8.54
N ILE A 241 0.33 15.91 9.09
CA ILE A 241 0.22 14.53 9.57
C ILE A 241 -0.71 14.44 10.78
N ARG A 242 -0.56 15.37 11.73
CA ARG A 242 -1.39 15.51 12.93
C ARG A 242 -2.86 15.65 12.56
N GLN A 243 -3.18 16.56 11.65
CA GLN A 243 -4.56 16.75 11.19
C GLN A 243 -5.12 15.50 10.49
N PHE A 244 -4.32 14.84 9.63
CA PHE A 244 -4.73 13.60 8.98
C PHE A 244 -5.09 12.50 9.98
N LEU A 245 -4.24 12.31 11.01
CA LEU A 245 -4.47 11.33 12.06
C LEU A 245 -5.68 11.68 12.92
N TRP A 246 -5.87 12.95 13.25
CA TRP A 246 -7.05 13.43 13.99
C TRP A 246 -8.34 13.14 13.22
N ASP A 247 -8.40 13.56 11.95
CA ASP A 247 -9.57 13.33 11.08
C ASP A 247 -9.90 11.86 10.91
N TYR A 248 -8.88 11.00 10.91
CA TYR A 248 -9.05 9.56 10.90
C TYR A 248 -9.62 9.07 12.24
N HIS A 249 -9.01 9.48 13.37
CA HIS A 249 -9.39 9.07 14.72
C HIS A 249 -10.84 9.44 15.04
N GLU A 250 -11.32 10.62 14.64
CA GLU A 250 -12.71 11.06 14.84
C GLU A 250 -13.72 10.13 14.15
N ARG A 251 -13.34 9.50 13.03
CA ARG A 251 -14.21 8.62 12.26
C ARG A 251 -14.06 7.16 12.63
N ARG A 252 -12.85 6.74 13.03
CA ARG A 252 -12.50 5.42 13.55
C ARG A 252 -11.41 5.60 14.61
N SER A 253 -11.80 5.47 15.88
CA SER A 253 -10.87 5.62 17.00
C SER A 253 -9.68 4.65 16.88
N LEU A 254 -8.49 5.20 17.11
CA LEU A 254 -7.24 4.46 17.20
C LEU A 254 -7.04 4.04 18.66
N ASN A 255 -6.89 2.75 18.89
CA ASN A 255 -6.54 2.22 20.21
C ASN A 255 -5.01 2.16 20.39
N GLN A 256 -4.57 1.73 21.58
CA GLN A 256 -3.14 1.62 21.90
C GLN A 256 -2.37 0.73 20.91
N MET A 257 -2.96 -0.39 20.46
CA MET A 257 -2.33 -1.28 19.49
C MET A 257 -2.24 -0.63 18.10
N ASP A 258 -3.28 0.11 17.66
CA ASP A 258 -3.23 0.84 16.39
C ASP A 258 -2.07 1.84 16.39
N TRP A 259 -1.89 2.59 17.49
CA TRP A 259 -0.78 3.54 17.65
C TRP A 259 0.58 2.86 17.68
N ASN A 260 0.70 1.77 18.44
CA ASN A 260 1.92 0.97 18.52
C ASN A 260 2.36 0.44 17.15
N LEU A 261 1.43 -0.11 16.38
CA LEU A 261 1.72 -0.64 15.05
C LEU A 261 2.00 0.46 14.03
N LEU A 262 1.28 1.60 14.09
CA LEU A 262 1.60 2.76 13.27
C LEU A 262 3.04 3.19 13.50
N TYR A 263 3.42 3.32 14.77
CA TYR A 263 4.74 3.75 15.17
C TYR A 263 5.84 2.77 14.72
N ALA A 264 5.70 1.49 15.03
CA ALA A 264 6.65 0.47 14.57
C ALA A 264 6.84 0.49 13.06
N ARG A 265 5.75 0.71 12.31
CA ARG A 265 5.82 0.81 10.86
C ARG A 265 6.54 2.07 10.42
N LEU A 266 6.32 3.23 11.02
CA LEU A 266 7.07 4.45 10.69
C LEU A 266 8.57 4.33 10.98
N LEU A 267 8.96 3.65 12.07
CA LEU A 267 10.35 3.35 12.39
C LEU A 267 11.01 2.45 11.35
N PHE A 268 10.28 1.45 10.84
CA PHE A 268 10.82 0.54 9.85
C PHE A 268 11.17 1.30 8.55
N PRO A 269 12.43 1.26 8.08
CA PRO A 269 12.91 2.07 6.96
C PRO A 269 12.51 1.48 5.60
N LEU A 270 11.22 1.27 5.39
CA LEU A 270 10.67 0.62 4.19
C LEU A 270 11.16 1.25 2.89
N PRO A 271 11.19 2.60 2.72
CA PRO A 271 11.64 3.19 1.45
C PRO A 271 13.12 2.91 1.16
N TYR A 272 13.97 2.80 2.19
CA TYR A 272 15.36 2.39 2.03
C TYR A 272 15.45 0.95 1.54
N VAL A 273 14.80 0.03 2.25
CA VAL A 273 14.78 -1.41 1.93
C VAL A 273 14.27 -1.63 0.50
N GLU A 274 13.13 -1.04 0.13
CA GLU A 274 12.58 -1.15 -1.22
C GLU A 274 13.50 -0.54 -2.27
N THR A 275 14.19 0.56 -1.98
CA THR A 275 15.10 1.19 -2.96
C THR A 275 16.32 0.31 -3.23
N VAL A 276 16.86 -0.34 -2.19
CA VAL A 276 17.97 -1.28 -2.29
C VAL A 276 17.55 -2.52 -3.08
N GLU A 277 16.43 -3.14 -2.71
CA GLU A 277 15.89 -4.30 -3.43
C GLU A 277 15.61 -3.99 -4.91
N HIS A 278 14.99 -2.84 -5.22
CA HIS A 278 14.73 -2.44 -6.61
C HIS A 278 16.01 -2.16 -7.40
N TYR A 279 17.10 -1.73 -6.76
CA TYR A 279 18.37 -1.52 -7.46
C TYR A 279 19.03 -2.85 -7.85
N TYR A 280 18.95 -3.85 -6.96
CA TYR A 280 19.55 -5.16 -7.16
C TYR A 280 18.64 -6.16 -7.87
N SER A 281 17.35 -5.86 -8.03
CA SER A 281 16.49 -6.60 -8.94
C SER A 281 16.90 -6.37 -10.41
N ASP A 282 16.37 -7.19 -11.31
CA ASP A 282 16.67 -7.16 -12.76
C ASP A 282 16.05 -5.94 -13.48
N GLY A 283 16.41 -4.74 -13.02
CA GLY A 283 16.06 -3.48 -13.64
C GLY A 283 17.05 -3.06 -14.73
N ASN A 284 16.55 -2.34 -15.73
CA ASN A 284 17.41 -1.72 -16.75
C ASN A 284 18.24 -0.57 -16.14
N LEU A 285 19.24 -0.06 -16.88
CA LEU A 285 20.15 0.98 -16.36
C LEU A 285 19.42 2.24 -15.84
N LYS A 286 18.32 2.66 -16.49
CA LYS A 286 17.55 3.83 -16.06
C LYS A 286 16.87 3.62 -14.71
N GLU A 287 16.39 2.41 -14.46
CA GLU A 287 15.78 2.04 -13.17
C GLU A 287 16.82 2.04 -12.06
N LYS A 288 18.03 1.53 -12.34
CA LYS A 288 19.15 1.57 -11.40
C LYS A 288 19.59 3.00 -11.06
N GLU A 289 19.69 3.87 -12.06
CA GLU A 289 19.96 5.30 -11.86
C GLU A 289 18.87 5.97 -10.99
N ARG A 290 17.59 5.65 -11.26
CA ARG A 290 16.47 6.15 -10.46
C ARG A 290 16.55 5.69 -9.01
N SER A 291 16.82 4.41 -8.77
CA SER A 291 17.01 3.88 -7.41
C SER A 291 18.17 4.58 -6.70
N PHE A 292 19.28 4.85 -7.39
CA PHE A 292 20.39 5.58 -6.79
C PHE A 292 20.04 7.03 -6.41
N LEU A 293 19.29 7.74 -7.25
CA LEU A 293 18.79 9.08 -6.93
C LEU A 293 17.83 9.05 -5.74
N ASN A 294 16.91 8.08 -5.71
CA ASN A 294 15.97 7.89 -4.62
C ASN A 294 16.70 7.60 -3.30
N LEU A 295 17.71 6.74 -3.32
CA LEU A 295 18.51 6.42 -2.13
C LEU A 295 19.15 7.68 -1.56
N LYS A 296 19.86 8.45 -2.40
CA LYS A 296 20.51 9.69 -1.96
C LYS A 296 19.50 10.71 -1.43
N LYS A 297 18.36 10.88 -2.10
CA LYS A 297 17.27 11.77 -1.65
C LYS A 297 16.75 11.31 -0.29
N PHE A 298 16.53 10.01 -0.12
CA PHE A 298 16.04 9.42 1.11
C PHE A 298 17.02 9.66 2.26
N VAL A 299 18.29 9.26 2.12
CA VAL A 299 19.32 9.42 3.17
C VAL A 299 19.55 10.88 3.56
N ARG A 300 19.61 11.80 2.58
CA ARG A 300 19.83 13.24 2.87
C ARG A 300 18.74 13.90 3.70
N ARG A 301 17.52 13.36 3.65
CA ARG A 301 16.35 13.90 4.37
C ARG A 301 16.00 13.09 5.63
N GLU A 302 16.89 12.20 6.07
CA GLU A 302 16.62 11.35 7.25
C GLU A 302 16.37 12.17 8.50
N GLY A 303 17.26 13.13 8.81
CA GLY A 303 17.11 13.96 10.00
C GLY A 303 15.82 14.78 10.03
N GLU A 304 15.33 15.25 8.87
CA GLU A 304 14.03 15.92 8.77
C GLU A 304 12.86 14.97 9.12
N ARG A 305 12.93 13.71 8.67
CA ARG A 305 11.91 12.70 8.97
C ARG A 305 11.94 12.27 10.43
N GLU A 306 13.13 12.03 10.97
CA GLU A 306 13.32 11.71 12.39
C GLU A 306 12.75 12.81 13.29
N GLU A 307 12.93 14.08 12.93
CA GLU A 307 12.33 15.21 13.66
C GLU A 307 10.81 15.11 13.68
N VAL A 308 10.19 14.87 12.52
CA VAL A 308 8.73 14.72 12.45
C VAL A 308 8.26 13.50 13.25
N TYR A 309 8.97 12.38 13.19
CA TYR A 309 8.65 11.20 13.98
C TYR A 309 8.80 11.44 15.47
N ARG A 310 9.80 12.23 15.89
CA ARG A 310 9.97 12.65 17.28
C ARG A 310 8.82 13.52 17.77
N LEU A 311 8.44 14.54 17.01
CA LEU A 311 7.31 15.41 17.35
C LEU A 311 6.01 14.61 17.43
N LEU A 312 5.77 13.73 16.45
CA LEU A 312 4.62 12.82 16.46
C LEU A 312 4.65 11.91 17.68
N PHE A 313 5.80 11.36 18.03
CA PHE A 313 5.94 10.50 19.20
C PHE A 313 5.67 11.24 20.52
N GLN A 314 6.16 12.46 20.66
CA GLN A 314 5.89 13.31 21.83
C GLN A 314 4.39 13.60 21.99
N GLU A 315 3.71 13.92 20.88
CA GLU A 315 2.27 14.14 20.91
C GLU A 315 1.50 12.86 21.26
N LEU A 316 1.84 11.74 20.61
CA LEU A 316 1.21 10.44 20.90
C LEU A 316 1.41 10.03 22.35
N MET A 317 2.59 10.22 22.93
CA MET A 317 2.84 9.96 24.35
C MET A 317 2.09 10.92 25.29
N GLY A 318 1.91 12.18 24.88
CA GLY A 318 1.24 13.21 25.68
C GLY A 318 -0.28 13.04 25.74
N ASP A 319 -0.93 12.81 24.60
CA ASP A 319 -2.41 12.76 24.51
C ASP A 319 -2.97 11.34 24.66
N TYR A 320 -2.19 10.31 24.29
CA TYR A 320 -2.70 8.93 24.21
C TYR A 320 -1.76 7.85 24.79
N GLY A 321 -0.52 8.19 25.17
CA GLY A 321 0.58 7.23 25.16
C GLY A 321 1.42 7.18 26.43
N SER A 322 0.82 7.34 27.60
CA SER A 322 1.49 6.98 28.86
C SER A 322 1.90 5.50 28.93
N GLN A 323 1.45 4.67 27.97
CA GLN A 323 1.76 3.25 27.82
C GLN A 323 2.59 2.91 26.56
N MET A 324 2.94 3.89 25.70
CA MET A 324 3.82 3.62 24.55
C MET A 324 5.28 3.48 25.03
N ARG A 325 6.01 2.51 24.46
CA ARG A 325 7.44 2.37 24.75
C ARG A 325 8.22 3.53 24.14
N ARG A 326 9.16 4.06 24.90
CA ARG A 326 10.12 5.05 24.38
C ARG A 326 11.15 4.38 23.50
N VAL A 327 11.52 5.09 22.43
CA VAL A 327 12.64 4.72 21.58
C VAL A 327 13.76 5.70 21.91
N ASP A 328 14.75 5.20 22.64
CA ASP A 328 15.74 6.04 23.33
C ASP A 328 16.55 6.93 22.38
N TRP A 329 16.79 6.51 21.14
CA TRP A 329 17.55 7.28 20.16
C TRP A 329 16.72 8.39 19.46
N LEU A 330 15.38 8.34 19.58
CA LEU A 330 14.47 9.39 19.11
C LEU A 330 14.04 10.36 20.23
N SER A 331 14.35 10.04 21.50
CA SER A 331 13.80 10.70 22.68
C SER A 331 14.61 11.91 23.16
#